data_AF-A0A1D3RNG1-F1
#
_entry.id   AF-A0A1D3RNG1-F1
#
_cell.length_a   1.000
_cell.length_b   1.000
_cell.length_c   1.000
_cell.angle_alpha   90.00
_cell.angle_beta   90.00
_cell.angle_gamma   90.00
#
_symmetry.space_group_name_H-M   'P 1'
#
loop_
_entity.id
_entity.type
_entity.pdbx_description
1 polymer ?
#
loop_
_entity_poly.entity_id
_entity_poly.type
_entity_poly.pdbx_seq_one_letter_code
_entity_poly.pdbx_strand_id
1 'polypeptide(L)'
;MTTNKIPTTTVHQARLQVFQPTRLPKDCVREIETSWGIAKIDGKLGQVHADIVEAIFYYADRSKKFDDGRVVITVDHYKIKTSVGGGKCYSYPTINKRLDEIMKALIKLEIFATG
;
A
#
# COMPACT_ATOMS: atom_id res chain seq x y z
N MET A 1 20.96 -2.18 -17.65
CA MET A 1 19.76 -2.38 -16.82
C MET A 1 19.59 -1.13 -15.98
N THR A 2 18.72 -0.21 -16.37
CA THR A 2 18.45 1.01 -15.61
C THR A 2 17.61 0.64 -14.39
N THR A 3 18.23 0.65 -13.22
CA THR A 3 17.58 0.54 -11.91
C THR A 3 16.77 1.81 -11.67
N ASN A 4 15.60 1.91 -12.29
CA ASN A 4 14.62 2.94 -11.94
C ASN A 4 14.03 2.57 -10.59
N LYS A 5 14.57 3.17 -9.53
CA LYS A 5 14.06 3.00 -8.16
C LYS A 5 12.59 3.40 -8.14
N ILE A 6 11.72 2.55 -7.60
CA ILE A 6 10.29 2.87 -7.49
C ILE A 6 10.18 4.08 -6.56
N PRO A 7 9.46 5.16 -6.95
CA PRO A 7 9.25 6.28 -6.06
C PRO A 7 8.50 5.81 -4.81
N THR A 8 9.08 6.05 -3.65
CA THR A 8 8.41 5.92 -2.35
C THR A 8 7.45 7.09 -2.15
N THR A 9 6.41 6.89 -1.35
CA THR A 9 5.34 7.89 -1.16
C THR A 9 5.93 9.20 -0.64
N THR A 10 5.62 10.30 -1.33
CA THR A 10 5.97 11.65 -0.85
C THR A 10 5.06 12.07 0.31
N VAL A 11 5.50 13.03 1.14
CA VAL A 11 4.74 13.52 2.31
C VAL A 11 3.30 13.93 1.96
N HIS A 12 3.04 14.39 0.74
CA HIS A 12 1.70 14.74 0.27
C HIS A 12 0.83 13.52 -0.06
N GLN A 13 1.40 12.47 -0.66
CA GLN A 13 0.67 11.23 -0.96
C GLN A 13 0.35 10.42 0.30
N ALA A 14 1.16 10.53 1.35
CA ALA A 14 0.89 9.93 2.65
C ALA A 14 -0.39 10.47 3.33
N ARG A 15 -0.92 11.61 2.87
CA ARG A 15 -2.15 12.24 3.38
C ARG A 15 -3.43 11.70 2.75
N LEU A 16 -3.33 10.85 1.72
CA LEU A 16 -4.50 10.13 1.22
C LEU A 16 -4.99 9.16 2.31
N GLN A 17 -6.21 9.37 2.82
CA GLN A 17 -6.80 8.60 3.94
C GLN A 17 -7.14 7.13 3.59
N VAL A 18 -6.46 6.56 2.59
CA VAL A 18 -6.58 5.15 2.18
C VAL A 18 -6.33 4.22 3.36
N PHE A 19 -5.34 4.55 4.19
CA PHE A 19 -5.02 3.81 5.42
C PHE A 19 -5.66 4.46 6.64
N GLN A 20 -6.26 3.66 7.52
CA GLN A 20 -6.72 4.15 8.82
C GLN A 20 -5.51 4.69 9.62
N PRO A 21 -5.65 5.80 10.38
CA PRO A 21 -4.60 6.35 11.24
C PRO A 21 -4.40 5.52 12.51
N THR A 22 -4.30 4.19 12.37
CA THR A 22 -4.10 3.23 13.46
C THR A 22 -3.27 2.04 12.99
N ARG A 23 -2.53 1.42 13.91
CA ARG A 23 -1.85 0.14 13.70
C ARG A 23 -2.74 -1.07 13.96
N LEU A 24 -3.96 -0.85 14.49
CA LEU A 24 -4.99 -1.87 14.71
C LEU A 24 -6.22 -1.56 13.83
N PRO A 25 -6.10 -1.66 12.50
CA PRO A 25 -7.21 -1.34 11.60
C PRO A 25 -8.35 -2.33 11.76
N LYS A 26 -9.58 -1.84 11.56
CA LYS A 26 -10.79 -2.66 11.45
C LYS A 26 -11.05 -3.00 9.98
N ASP A 27 -11.67 -4.15 9.75
CA ASP A 27 -12.14 -4.50 8.42
C ASP A 27 -13.47 -3.77 8.19
N CYS A 28 -13.46 -2.75 7.33
CA CYS A 28 -14.61 -1.91 7.10
C CYS A 28 -14.56 -1.22 5.73
N VAL A 29 -15.74 -0.77 5.30
CA VAL A 29 -15.91 0.13 4.17
C VAL A 29 -15.83 1.57 4.66
N ARG A 30 -14.99 2.39 4.02
CA ARG A 30 -14.88 3.83 4.27
C ARG A 30 -15.04 4.58 2.96
N GLU A 31 -15.66 5.75 3.03
CA GLU A 31 -15.79 6.67 1.91
C GLU A 31 -15.06 7.97 2.26
N ILE A 32 -14.26 8.45 1.32
CA ILE A 32 -13.54 9.71 1.42
C ILE A 32 -14.04 10.58 0.27
N GLU A 33 -14.77 11.63 0.62
CA GLU A 33 -15.18 12.65 -0.32
C GLU A 33 -14.08 13.71 -0.45
N THR A 34 -13.78 14.05 -1.69
CA THR A 34 -12.82 15.08 -2.05
C THR A 34 -13.46 16.03 -3.06
N SER A 35 -12.88 17.21 -3.27
CA SER A 35 -13.40 18.18 -4.25
C SER A 35 -13.42 17.68 -5.69
N TRP A 36 -12.74 16.57 -6.00
CA TRP A 36 -12.58 16.01 -7.33
C TRP A 36 -13.22 14.61 -7.48
N GLY A 37 -13.81 14.06 -6.42
CA GLY A 37 -14.45 12.75 -6.47
C GLY A 37 -14.59 12.05 -5.13
N ILE A 38 -15.05 10.81 -5.16
CA ILE A 38 -15.28 9.94 -4.00
C ILE A 38 -14.38 8.71 -4.13
N ALA A 39 -13.65 8.40 -3.06
CA ALA A 39 -12.90 7.15 -2.94
C ALA A 39 -13.56 6.24 -1.91
N LYS A 40 -14.02 5.06 -2.35
CA LYS A 40 -14.57 4.02 -1.49
C LYS A 40 -13.53 2.93 -1.28
N ILE A 41 -13.11 2.76 -0.04
CA ILE A 41 -12.10 1.78 0.38
C ILE A 41 -12.79 0.69 1.18
N ASP A 42 -12.79 -0.52 0.65
CA ASP A 42 -13.29 -1.72 1.30
C ASP A 42 -12.10 -2.59 1.71
N GLY A 43 -11.91 -2.76 3.02
CA GLY A 43 -10.92 -3.67 3.57
C GLY A 43 -10.19 -3.14 4.79
N LYS A 44 -9.36 -4.02 5.34
CA LYS A 44 -8.61 -3.80 6.58
C LYS A 44 -7.26 -3.14 6.35
N LEU A 45 -7.27 -1.88 5.93
CA LEU A 45 -6.06 -1.09 5.68
C LEU A 45 -5.76 -0.09 6.82
N GLY A 46 -4.59 -0.19 7.44
CA GLY A 46 -4.09 0.73 8.46
C GLY A 46 -2.62 1.11 8.26
N GLN A 47 -2.03 1.81 9.23
CA GLN A 47 -0.65 2.32 9.15
C GLN A 47 0.37 1.19 8.94
N VAL A 48 0.15 0.01 9.53
CA VAL A 48 1.03 -1.16 9.32
C VAL A 48 1.05 -1.59 7.85
N HIS A 49 -0.09 -1.50 7.16
CA HIS A 49 -0.18 -1.84 5.75
C HIS A 49 0.51 -0.78 4.89
N ALA A 50 0.41 0.50 5.26
CA ALA A 50 1.17 1.57 4.61
C ALA A 50 2.68 1.34 4.72
N ASP A 51 3.17 1.04 5.93
CA ASP A 51 4.58 0.71 6.19
C ASP A 51 5.06 -0.46 5.31
N ILE A 52 4.21 -1.47 5.10
CA ILE A 52 4.52 -2.64 4.26
C ILE A 52 4.59 -2.27 2.79
N VAL A 53 3.64 -1.50 2.27
CA VAL A 53 3.67 -1.03 0.88
C VAL A 53 4.91 -0.18 0.63
N GLU A 54 5.23 0.75 1.55
CA GLU A 54 6.45 1.56 1.47
C GLU A 54 7.72 0.70 1.51
N ALA A 55 7.77 -0.30 2.39
CA ALA A 55 8.91 -1.22 2.45
C ALA A 55 9.07 -2.03 1.16
N ILE A 56 7.97 -2.47 0.53
CA ILE A 56 8.00 -3.16 -0.76
C ILE A 56 8.63 -2.27 -1.84
N PHE A 57 8.22 -0.99 -1.91
CA PHE A 57 8.78 -0.04 -2.88
C PHE A 57 10.24 0.32 -2.57
N TYR A 58 10.58 0.50 -1.30
CA TYR A 58 11.93 0.84 -0.88
C TYR A 58 12.94 -0.28 -1.14
N TYR A 59 12.56 -1.54 -0.87
CA TYR A 59 13.42 -2.72 -1.07
C TYR A 59 13.23 -3.41 -2.41
N ALA A 60 12.49 -2.81 -3.36
CA ALA A 60 12.30 -3.36 -4.69
C ALA A 60 13.66 -3.58 -5.38
N ASP A 61 13.96 -4.84 -5.70
CA ASP A 61 15.16 -5.23 -6.44
C ASP A 61 14.96 -5.01 -7.94
N ARG A 62 13.79 -5.41 -8.44
CA ARG A 62 13.39 -5.23 -9.84
C ARG A 62 11.95 -4.80 -9.92
N SER A 63 11.66 -3.91 -10.86
CA SER A 63 10.30 -3.51 -11.19
C SER A 63 10.10 -3.59 -12.70
N LYS A 64 8.93 -4.03 -13.13
CA LYS A 64 8.52 -4.05 -14.53
C LYS A 64 7.09 -3.57 -14.63
N LYS A 65 6.88 -2.52 -15.43
CA LYS A 65 5.55 -2.06 -15.83
C LYS A 65 5.20 -2.70 -17.18
N PHE A 66 3.97 -3.17 -17.30
CA PHE A 66 3.41 -3.72 -18.53
C PHE A 66 2.48 -2.69 -19.18
N ASP A 67 2.24 -2.84 -20.47
CA ASP A 67 1.45 -1.88 -21.25
C ASP A 67 -0.03 -1.85 -20.84
N ASP A 68 -0.52 -2.93 -20.22
CA ASP A 68 -1.86 -3.02 -19.63
C ASP A 68 -1.98 -2.39 -18.24
N GLY A 69 -0.93 -1.69 -17.79
CA GLY A 69 -0.90 -0.99 -16.51
C GLY A 69 -0.50 -1.87 -15.32
N ARG A 70 -0.27 -3.17 -15.50
CA ARG A 70 0.24 -4.03 -14.42
C ARG A 70 1.66 -3.65 -14.05
N VAL A 71 1.98 -3.77 -12.77
CA VAL A 71 3.33 -3.59 -12.24
C VAL A 71 3.73 -4.85 -11.48
N VAL A 72 4.88 -5.42 -11.84
CA VAL A 72 5.50 -6.54 -11.13
C VAL A 72 6.71 -6.02 -10.39
N ILE A 73 6.79 -6.33 -9.11
CA ILE A 73 7.87 -5.92 -8.22
C ILE A 73 8.47 -7.17 -7.60
N THR A 74 9.77 -7.37 -7.78
CA THR A 74 10.55 -8.41 -7.11
C THR A 74 11.21 -7.78 -5.90
N VAL A 75 11.00 -8.38 -4.73
CA VAL A 75 11.50 -7.86 -3.45
C VAL A 75 11.91 -9.01 -2.54
N ASP A 76 12.97 -8.79 -1.76
CA ASP A 76 13.40 -9.72 -0.72
C ASP A 76 12.47 -9.64 0.50
N HIS A 77 11.75 -10.73 0.74
CA HIS A 77 10.79 -10.83 1.82
C HIS A 77 11.43 -10.69 3.22
N TYR A 78 12.69 -11.10 3.37
CA TYR A 78 13.40 -10.94 4.64
C TYR A 78 13.64 -9.47 4.98
N LYS A 79 13.92 -8.63 3.98
CA LYS A 79 14.10 -7.18 4.18
C LYS A 79 12.79 -6.49 4.58
N ILE A 80 11.67 -6.89 3.98
CA ILE A 80 10.35 -6.34 4.35
C ILE A 80 10.01 -6.68 5.80
N LYS A 81 10.07 -7.96 6.19
CA LYS A 81 9.61 -8.39 7.52
C LYS A 81 10.49 -7.83 8.65
N THR A 82 11.76 -7.51 8.36
CA THR A 82 12.69 -6.91 9.33
C THR A 82 12.47 -5.41 9.50
N SER A 83 11.93 -4.70 8.49
CA SER A 83 11.79 -3.24 8.53
C SER A 83 10.48 -2.72 9.13
N VAL A 84 9.37 -3.47 9.06
CA VAL A 84 8.01 -2.94 9.33
C VAL A 84 7.47 -3.16 10.74
N GLY A 85 8.19 -3.93 11.58
CA GLY A 85 7.67 -4.40 12.86
C GLY A 85 7.96 -3.51 14.08
N GLY A 86 8.30 -2.23 13.87
CA GLY A 86 8.43 -1.25 14.97
C GLY A 86 9.49 -1.63 16.02
N GLY A 87 10.63 -2.17 15.56
CA GLY A 87 11.74 -2.61 16.42
C GLY A 87 11.85 -4.12 16.62
N LYS A 88 10.82 -4.91 16.26
CA LYS A 88 10.89 -6.37 16.22
C LYS A 88 10.53 -6.90 14.84
N CYS A 89 11.30 -7.86 14.34
CA CYS A 89 11.02 -8.51 13.07
C CYS A 89 9.66 -9.24 13.10
N TYR A 90 8.84 -9.08 12.07
CA TYR A 90 7.65 -9.92 11.90
C TYR A 90 8.04 -11.37 11.54
N SER A 91 7.20 -12.30 12.01
CA SER A 91 7.22 -13.69 11.57
C SER A 91 6.59 -13.80 10.18
N TYR A 92 6.95 -14.84 9.42
CA TYR A 92 6.38 -15.10 8.10
C TYR A 92 4.85 -15.19 8.09
N PRO A 93 4.20 -15.90 9.04
CA PRO A 93 2.74 -15.93 9.09
C PRO A 93 2.11 -14.54 9.27
N THR A 94 2.72 -13.70 10.10
CA THR A 94 2.21 -12.36 10.36
C THR A 94 2.31 -11.47 9.12
N ILE A 95 3.48 -11.43 8.47
CA ILE A 95 3.65 -10.60 7.26
C ILE A 95 2.79 -11.10 6.10
N ASN A 96 2.69 -12.43 5.89
CA ASN A 96 1.81 -13.01 4.87
C ASN A 96 0.36 -12.61 5.08
N LYS A 97 -0.12 -12.69 6.33
CA LYS A 97 -1.48 -12.23 6.66
C LYS A 97 -1.70 -10.77 6.32
N ARG A 98 -0.69 -9.89 6.52
CA ARG A 98 -0.81 -8.48 6.15
C ARG A 98 -0.79 -8.27 4.64
N LEU A 99 0.03 -9.03 3.91
CA LEU A 99 0.02 -9.03 2.45
C LEU A 99 -1.34 -9.48 1.90
N ASP A 100 -1.94 -10.52 2.49
CA ASP A 100 -3.29 -10.97 2.13
C ASP A 100 -4.35 -9.89 2.38
N GLU A 101 -4.24 -9.17 3.50
CA GLU A 101 -5.13 -8.03 3.80
C GLU A 101 -4.97 -6.90 2.77
N ILE A 102 -3.75 -6.63 2.27
CA ILE A 102 -3.51 -5.66 1.18
C ILE A 102 -4.13 -6.15 -0.13
N MET A 103 -3.90 -7.41 -0.50
CA MET A 103 -4.39 -7.98 -1.77
C MET A 103 -5.92 -8.07 -1.84
N LYS A 104 -6.60 -8.20 -0.68
CA LYS A 104 -8.06 -8.24 -0.61
C LYS A 104 -8.72 -6.87 -0.63
N ALA A 105 -7.97 -5.81 -0.33
CA ALA A 105 -8.55 -4.47 -0.26
C ALA A 105 -8.98 -4.00 -1.65
N LEU A 106 -10.20 -3.49 -1.73
CA LEU A 106 -10.78 -2.94 -2.95
C LEU A 106 -10.91 -1.43 -2.81
N ILE A 107 -10.31 -0.69 -3.74
CA ILE A 107 -10.45 0.76 -3.82
C ILE A 107 -11.22 1.10 -5.09
N LYS A 108 -12.40 1.70 -4.92
CA LYS A 108 -13.21 2.24 -6.01
C LYS A 108 -13.06 3.76 -6.02
N LEU A 109 -12.84 4.31 -7.21
CA LEU A 109 -12.70 5.75 -7.43
C LEU A 109 -13.83 6.21 -8.34
N GLU A 110 -14.59 7.18 -7.87
CA GLU A 110 -15.61 7.89 -8.64
C GLU A 110 -15.12 9.32 -8.84
N ILE A 111 -14.91 9.70 -10.10
CA ILE A 111 -14.35 11.01 -10.44
C ILE A 111 -15.50 11.92 -10.84
N PHE A 112 -15.56 13.11 -10.26
CA PHE A 112 -16.48 14.14 -10.73
C PHE A 112 -15.97 14.64 -12.08
N ALA A 113 -16.77 14.46 -13.14
CA ALA A 113 -16.44 14.99 -14.46
C ALA A 113 -16.24 16.50 -14.33
N THR A 114 -15.01 16.94 -14.54
CA THR A 114 -14.70 18.36 -14.64
C THR A 114 -15.23 18.81 -16.01
N GLY A 115 -16.30 19.62 -15.99
CA GLY A 115 -16.84 20.27 -17.19
C GLY A 115 -15.88 21.28 -17.78
#